data_AF-A0A7W0N511-F1
#
_entry.id   AF-A0A7W0N511-F1
#
_cell.length_a   1.000
_cell.length_b   1.000
_cell.length_c   1.000
_cell.angle_alpha   90.00
_cell.angle_beta   90.00
_cell.angle_gamma   90.00
#
_symmetry.space_group_name_H-M   'P 1'
#
loop_
_entity.id
_entity.type
_entity.pdbx_description
1 polymer ?
#
loop_
_entity_poly.entity_id
_entity_poly.type
_entity_poly.pdbx_seq_one_letter_code
_entity_poly.pdbx_strand_id
1 'polypeptide(L)'
;MVGAASLLISRRRALALAALIAGLVVFGAVASRLPGLSRDGAILFASLVVLPALTAPAWLALPLARTLDWVLLGAVVTAGLAGVIFYVLGVDQLANAAKLIAFILFGFWFLSLFAELWWLALVAFVVPWVDIWSVAFGPTKYVTEEKPGIFEGISIAIHVPGETATANIGPPDIVFFALFLAAAQRFGLRVALTWLSMTGLLSLTLILVYFLDTSGLPALPAVCFGFLLPNFDLLWREARAAYAARGQEAG
;
A
#
# COMPACT_ATOMS: atom_id res chain seq x y z
N MET A 1 7.70 25.70 -12.63
CA MET A 1 7.95 24.35 -13.17
C MET A 1 6.88 23.34 -12.73
N VAL A 2 5.58 23.66 -12.89
CA VAL A 2 4.45 22.81 -12.46
C VAL A 2 3.90 21.94 -13.61
N GLY A 3 4.38 22.12 -14.85
CA GLY A 3 3.86 21.44 -16.04
C GLY A 3 4.46 20.08 -16.39
N ALA A 4 5.51 19.61 -15.70
CA ALA A 4 6.18 18.35 -16.05
C ALA A 4 5.43 17.11 -15.52
N ALA A 5 4.79 17.20 -14.35
CA ALA A 5 4.03 16.09 -13.78
C ALA A 5 2.73 15.79 -14.57
N SER A 6 2.12 16.83 -15.18
CA SER A 6 0.91 16.70 -15.99
C SER A 6 1.12 16.00 -17.34
N LEU A 7 2.37 15.75 -17.75
CA LEU A 7 2.69 15.05 -18.99
C LEU A 7 2.81 13.53 -18.83
N LEU A 8 2.98 13.03 -17.60
CA LEU A 8 3.22 11.59 -17.35
C LEU A 8 1.95 10.82 -17.02
N ILE A 9 0.96 11.49 -16.42
CA ILE A 9 -0.36 10.90 -16.14
C ILE A 9 -1.38 11.44 -17.16
N SER A 10 -2.16 10.56 -17.79
CA SER A 10 -3.22 11.01 -18.69
C SER A 10 -4.27 11.79 -17.90
N ARG A 11 -4.88 12.82 -18.51
CA ARG A 11 -5.93 13.63 -17.88
C ARG A 11 -7.05 12.77 -17.27
N ARG A 12 -7.43 11.68 -17.94
CA ARG A 12 -8.43 10.72 -17.44
C ARG A 12 -7.99 10.03 -16.15
N ARG A 13 -6.74 9.55 -16.08
CA ARG A 13 -6.19 8.92 -14.86
C ARG A 13 -6.02 9.92 -13.72
N ALA A 14 -5.58 11.14 -14.02
CA ALA A 14 -5.45 12.20 -13.04
C ALA A 14 -6.81 12.57 -12.42
N LEU A 15 -7.85 12.73 -13.26
CA LEU A 15 -9.21 12.97 -12.79
C LEU A 15 -9.76 11.80 -11.98
N ALA A 16 -9.53 10.56 -12.42
CA ALA A 16 -9.94 9.37 -11.66
C ALA A 16 -9.25 9.28 -10.30
N LEU A 17 -7.94 9.56 -10.23
CA LEU A 17 -7.18 9.60 -8.99
C LEU A 17 -7.71 10.69 -8.06
N ALA A 18 -7.89 11.91 -8.56
CA ALA A 18 -8.42 13.03 -7.77
C ALA A 18 -9.84 12.74 -7.26
N ALA A 19 -10.72 12.20 -8.11
CA ALA A 19 -12.08 11.84 -7.73
C ALA A 19 -12.09 10.72 -6.68
N LEU A 20 -11.22 9.71 -6.81
CA LEU A 20 -11.10 8.63 -5.84
C LEU A 20 -10.61 9.12 -4.48
N ILE A 21 -9.54 9.93 -4.45
CA ILE A 21 -9.02 10.50 -3.20
C ILE A 21 -10.07 11.41 -2.55
N ALA A 22 -10.72 12.28 -3.33
CA ALA A 22 -11.82 13.11 -2.83
C ALA A 22 -12.97 12.25 -2.28
N GLY A 23 -13.33 11.18 -2.99
CA GLY A 23 -14.33 10.20 -2.56
C GLY A 23 -13.97 9.54 -1.24
N LEU A 24 -12.72 9.12 -1.05
CA LEU A 24 -12.24 8.55 0.21
C LEU A 24 -12.30 9.55 1.37
N VAL A 25 -11.90 10.80 1.13
CA VAL A 25 -11.98 11.89 2.13
C VAL A 25 -13.42 12.17 2.53
N VAL A 26 -14.31 12.35 1.54
CA VAL A 26 -15.74 12.61 1.77
C VAL A 26 -16.39 11.41 2.47
N PHE A 27 -16.09 10.20 2.02
CA PHE A 27 -16.59 8.99 2.65
C PHE A 27 -16.13 8.89 4.11
N GLY A 28 -14.84 9.07 4.41
CA GLY A 28 -14.34 9.07 5.78
C GLY A 28 -14.96 10.14 6.67
N ALA A 29 -15.36 11.28 6.10
CA ALA A 29 -15.98 12.39 6.84
C ALA A 29 -17.46 12.12 7.17
N VAL A 30 -18.15 11.33 6.33
CA VAL A 30 -19.58 11.06 6.46
C VAL A 30 -19.87 9.64 6.99
N ALA A 31 -18.90 8.73 6.93
CA ALA A 31 -19.08 7.31 7.26
C ALA A 31 -19.75 7.09 8.62
N SER A 32 -19.32 7.80 9.67
CA SER A 32 -19.90 7.70 11.02
C SER A 32 -21.35 8.20 11.13
N ARG A 33 -21.82 8.98 10.15
CA ARG A 33 -23.20 9.50 10.08
C ARG A 33 -24.11 8.61 9.22
N LEU A 34 -23.55 7.66 8.49
CA LEU A 34 -24.31 6.72 7.69
C LEU A 34 -24.96 5.66 8.60
N PRO A 35 -26.06 5.03 8.16
CA PRO A 35 -26.62 3.88 8.85
C PRO A 35 -25.56 2.79 9.03
N GLY A 36 -25.47 2.25 10.25
CA GLY A 36 -24.60 1.13 10.56
C GLY A 36 -24.97 -0.11 9.75
N LEU A 37 -23.94 -0.85 9.33
CA LEU A 37 -24.10 -2.17 8.73
C LEU A 37 -24.15 -3.23 9.84
N SER A 38 -24.63 -4.43 9.51
CA SER A 38 -24.40 -5.60 10.35
C SER A 38 -22.89 -5.87 10.44
N ARG A 39 -22.43 -6.55 11.50
CA ARG A 39 -21.01 -6.88 11.68
C ARG A 39 -20.42 -7.56 10.43
N ASP A 40 -21.08 -8.58 9.88
CA ASP A 40 -20.65 -9.23 8.64
C ASP A 40 -20.66 -8.27 7.43
N GLY A 41 -21.68 -7.42 7.33
CA GLY A 41 -21.79 -6.42 6.26
C GLY A 41 -20.69 -5.36 6.32
N ALA A 42 -20.30 -4.94 7.52
CA ALA A 42 -19.19 -4.02 7.77
C ALA A 42 -17.86 -4.59 7.28
N ILE A 43 -17.53 -5.84 7.64
CA ILE A 43 -16.30 -6.51 7.18
C ILE A 43 -16.30 -6.73 5.67
N LEU A 44 -17.42 -7.17 5.09
CA LEU A 44 -17.53 -7.34 3.63
C LEU A 44 -17.40 -6.00 2.89
N PHE A 45 -18.00 -4.93 3.41
CA PHE A 45 -17.86 -3.60 2.83
C PHE A 45 -16.42 -3.08 2.92
N ALA A 46 -15.79 -3.21 4.09
CA ALA A 46 -14.39 -2.83 4.27
C ALA A 46 -13.45 -3.60 3.33
N SER A 47 -13.60 -4.92 3.24
CA SER A 47 -12.73 -5.80 2.45
C SER A 47 -12.96 -5.72 0.94
N LEU A 48 -14.21 -5.57 0.48
CA LEU A 48 -14.56 -5.61 -0.95
C LEU A 48 -14.71 -4.22 -1.60
N VAL A 49 -14.92 -3.17 -0.80
CA VAL A 49 -15.14 -1.81 -1.31
C VAL A 49 -14.06 -0.87 -0.84
N VAL A 50 -13.90 -0.70 0.47
CA VAL A 50 -12.99 0.33 1.01
C VAL A 50 -11.54 -0.01 0.75
N LEU A 51 -11.13 -1.25 0.96
CA LEU A 51 -9.75 -1.67 0.76
C LEU A 51 -9.31 -1.60 -0.71
N PRO A 52 -10.06 -2.10 -1.71
CA PRO A 52 -9.76 -1.83 -3.12
C PRO A 52 -9.75 -0.34 -3.47
N ALA A 53 -10.64 0.46 -2.87
CA ALA A 53 -10.64 1.90 -3.06
C ALA A 53 -9.41 2.58 -2.45
N LEU A 54 -8.85 2.06 -1.34
CA LEU A 54 -7.63 2.55 -0.71
C LEU A 54 -6.35 2.14 -1.46
N THR A 55 -6.34 0.99 -2.13
CA THR A 55 -5.17 0.51 -2.91
C THR A 55 -5.18 0.97 -4.36
N ALA A 56 -6.35 1.32 -4.92
CA ALA A 56 -6.48 1.83 -6.29
C ALA A 56 -5.73 3.16 -6.58
N PRO A 57 -5.50 4.09 -5.64
CA PRO A 57 -4.65 5.26 -5.85
C PRO A 57 -3.23 4.87 -6.26
N ALA A 58 -2.66 3.80 -5.68
CA ALA A 58 -1.34 3.29 -6.07
C ALA A 58 -1.34 2.81 -7.53
N TRP A 59 -2.42 2.15 -7.96
CA TRP A 59 -2.61 1.77 -9.36
C TRP A 59 -2.72 2.96 -10.32
N LEU A 60 -3.55 3.93 -9.97
CA LEU A 60 -3.84 5.09 -10.82
C LEU A 60 -2.62 6.02 -10.93
N ALA A 61 -1.88 6.17 -9.82
CA ALA A 61 -0.67 6.99 -9.73
C ALA A 61 0.57 6.33 -10.33
N LEU A 62 0.51 5.05 -10.73
CA LEU A 62 1.66 4.28 -11.22
C LEU A 62 2.53 4.95 -12.30
N PRO A 63 1.99 5.74 -13.27
CA PRO A 63 2.84 6.47 -14.21
C PRO A 63 3.83 7.44 -13.55
N LEU A 64 3.52 7.92 -12.33
CA LEU A 64 4.42 8.77 -11.55
C LEU A 64 5.68 8.02 -11.10
N ALA A 65 5.65 6.69 -11.00
CA ALA A 65 6.82 5.89 -10.62
C ALA A 65 7.97 5.96 -11.65
N ARG A 66 7.73 6.56 -12.82
CA ARG A 66 8.73 6.82 -13.88
C ARG A 66 9.29 8.24 -13.86
N THR A 67 8.88 9.07 -12.90
CA THR A 67 9.42 10.42 -12.73
C THR A 67 10.84 10.38 -12.16
N LEU A 68 11.52 11.53 -12.15
CA LEU A 68 12.83 11.68 -11.53
C LEU A 68 12.75 11.46 -10.01
N ASP A 69 13.72 10.73 -9.46
CA ASP A 69 13.76 10.36 -8.03
C ASP A 69 13.65 11.57 -7.09
N TRP A 70 14.32 12.68 -7.40
CA TRP A 70 14.25 13.91 -6.60
C TRP A 70 12.87 14.57 -6.63
N VAL A 71 12.14 14.45 -7.75
CA VAL A 71 10.76 14.96 -7.86
C VAL A 71 9.82 14.10 -7.01
N LEU A 72 10.00 12.77 -7.03
CA LEU A 72 9.26 11.88 -6.14
C LEU A 72 9.54 12.19 -4.67
N LEU A 73 10.81 12.34 -4.31
CA LEU A 73 11.20 12.66 -2.93
C LEU A 73 10.60 14.00 -2.48
N GLY A 74 10.65 15.03 -3.32
CA GLY A 74 10.00 16.31 -3.05
C GLY A 74 8.48 16.18 -2.88
N ALA A 75 7.82 15.34 -3.69
CA ALA A 75 6.39 15.07 -3.58
C ALA A 75 6.04 14.28 -2.31
N VAL A 76 6.87 13.30 -1.91
CA VAL A 76 6.75 12.58 -0.63
C VAL A 76 6.82 13.54 0.54
N VAL A 77 7.85 14.39 0.58
CA VAL A 77 8.03 15.38 1.66
C VAL A 77 6.84 16.33 1.71
N THR A 78 6.38 16.82 0.56
CA THR A 78 5.23 17.72 0.48
C THR A 78 3.95 17.06 0.99
N ALA A 79 3.66 15.83 0.58
CA ALA A 79 2.49 15.08 1.03
C ALA A 79 2.57 14.74 2.53
N GLY A 80 3.75 14.34 3.02
CA GLY A 80 4.00 14.07 4.43
C GLY A 80 3.79 15.31 5.30
N LEU A 81 4.36 16.46 4.90
CA LEU A 81 4.16 17.74 5.58
C LEU A 81 2.69 18.17 5.57
N ALA A 82 2.00 18.02 4.44
CA ALA A 82 0.56 18.28 4.37
C ALA A 82 -0.22 17.40 5.37
N GLY A 83 0.14 16.11 5.47
CA GLY A 83 -0.45 15.19 6.44
C GLY A 83 -0.24 15.62 7.89
N VAL A 84 0.98 16.06 8.24
CA VAL A 84 1.28 16.61 9.57
C VAL A 84 0.47 17.89 9.84
N ILE A 85 0.40 18.80 8.87
CA ILE A 85 -0.37 20.04 9.00
C ILE A 85 -1.85 19.73 9.22
N PHE A 86 -2.46 18.85 8.42
CA PHE A 86 -3.86 18.48 8.58
C PHE A 86 -4.13 17.77 9.92
N TYR A 87 -3.20 16.94 10.38
CA TYR A 87 -3.30 16.31 11.70
C TYR A 87 -3.29 17.33 12.83
N VAL A 88 -2.37 18.31 12.80
CA VAL A 88 -2.32 19.40 13.79
C VAL A 88 -3.56 20.29 13.73
N LEU A 89 -4.14 20.47 12.54
CA LEU A 89 -5.39 21.22 12.34
C LEU A 89 -6.66 20.41 12.72
N GLY A 90 -6.52 19.14 13.13
CA GLY A 90 -7.66 18.28 13.48
C GLY A 90 -8.54 17.87 12.30
N VAL A 91 -8.00 17.89 11.08
CA VAL A 91 -8.72 17.47 9.86
C VAL A 91 -8.29 16.05 9.48
N ASP A 92 -8.72 15.07 10.28
CA ASP A 92 -8.22 13.70 10.25
C ASP A 92 -8.34 13.02 8.89
N GLN A 93 -9.42 13.27 8.14
CA GLN A 93 -9.64 12.65 6.84
C GLN A 93 -8.65 13.16 5.78
N LEU A 94 -8.32 14.46 5.81
CA LEU A 94 -7.29 15.03 4.94
C LEU A 94 -5.89 14.55 5.37
N ALA A 95 -5.65 14.42 6.67
CA ALA A 95 -4.41 13.85 7.18
C ALA A 95 -4.23 12.40 6.70
N ASN A 96 -5.28 11.57 6.79
CA ASN A 96 -5.29 10.19 6.33
C ASN A 96 -5.01 10.08 4.82
N ALA A 97 -5.67 10.91 4.00
CA ALA A 97 -5.44 10.95 2.56
C ALA A 97 -4.00 11.40 2.21
N ALA A 98 -3.48 12.41 2.91
CA ALA A 98 -2.12 12.89 2.70
C ALA A 98 -1.06 11.84 3.08
N LYS A 99 -1.25 11.11 4.18
CA LYS A 99 -0.41 9.96 4.56
C LYS A 99 -0.43 8.86 3.50
N LEU A 100 -1.62 8.50 3.02
CA LEU A 100 -1.78 7.49 1.96
C LEU A 100 -0.99 7.88 0.71
N ILE A 101 -1.14 9.12 0.25
CA ILE A 101 -0.38 9.66 -0.89
C ILE A 101 1.12 9.63 -0.61
N ALA A 102 1.55 10.06 0.57
CA ALA A 102 2.95 10.05 0.97
C ALA A 102 3.56 8.64 0.94
N PHE A 103 2.87 7.63 1.49
CA PHE A 103 3.35 6.25 1.51
C PHE A 103 3.39 5.62 0.11
N ILE A 104 2.40 5.92 -0.76
CA ILE A 104 2.41 5.45 -2.15
C ILE A 104 3.59 6.05 -2.91
N LEU A 105 3.78 7.37 -2.83
CA LEU A 105 4.89 8.05 -3.48
C LEU A 105 6.23 7.60 -2.91
N PHE A 106 6.29 7.31 -1.61
CA PHE A 106 7.49 6.78 -0.97
C PHE A 106 7.81 5.38 -1.48
N GLY A 107 6.82 4.50 -1.65
CA GLY A 107 7.04 3.20 -2.28
C GLY A 107 7.55 3.30 -3.72
N PHE A 108 7.05 4.28 -4.50
CA PHE A 108 7.56 4.55 -5.84
C PHE A 108 8.99 5.08 -5.84
N TRP A 109 9.31 6.01 -4.95
CA TRP A 109 10.67 6.50 -4.76
C TRP A 109 11.60 5.39 -4.29
N PHE A 110 11.15 4.56 -3.35
CA PHE A 110 11.95 3.49 -2.76
C PHE A 110 12.38 2.45 -3.80
N LEU A 111 11.59 2.26 -4.87
CA LEU A 111 11.98 1.45 -6.03
C LEU A 111 13.29 1.91 -6.69
N SER A 112 13.63 3.20 -6.64
CA SER A 112 14.86 3.73 -7.26
C SER A 112 16.12 3.18 -6.60
N LEU A 113 16.03 2.74 -5.34
CA LEU A 113 17.13 2.09 -4.61
C LEU A 113 17.41 0.66 -5.11
N PHE A 114 16.49 0.07 -5.87
CA PHE A 114 16.64 -1.28 -6.41
C PHE A 114 17.14 -1.24 -7.86
N ALA A 115 18.33 -1.80 -8.08
CA ALA A 115 18.90 -1.94 -9.42
C ALA A 115 18.36 -3.17 -10.16
N GLU A 116 18.17 -4.29 -9.46
CA GLU A 116 17.83 -5.59 -10.05
C GLU A 116 16.56 -6.19 -9.43
N LEU A 117 15.78 -6.89 -10.27
CA LEU A 117 14.51 -7.50 -9.85
C LEU A 117 14.67 -8.59 -8.79
N TRP A 118 15.79 -9.32 -8.78
CA TRP A 118 15.99 -10.41 -7.83
C TRP A 118 16.13 -9.90 -6.39
N TRP A 119 16.65 -8.68 -6.17
CA TRP A 119 16.67 -8.06 -4.84
C TRP A 119 15.25 -7.85 -4.30
N LEU A 120 14.33 -7.40 -5.16
CA LEU A 120 12.92 -7.24 -4.79
C LEU A 120 12.25 -8.59 -4.52
N ALA A 121 12.57 -9.63 -5.30
CA ALA A 121 12.07 -10.98 -5.05
C ALA A 121 12.57 -11.53 -3.70
N LEU A 122 13.85 -11.29 -3.37
CA LEU A 122 14.42 -11.67 -2.07
C LEU A 122 13.73 -10.92 -0.92
N VAL A 123 13.52 -9.61 -1.06
CA VAL A 123 12.80 -8.80 -0.07
C VAL A 123 11.37 -9.32 0.10
N ALA A 124 10.64 -9.56 -0.99
CA ALA A 124 9.30 -10.14 -0.96
C ALA A 124 9.27 -11.56 -0.34
N PHE A 125 10.37 -12.31 -0.44
CA PHE A 125 10.47 -13.62 0.19
C PHE A 125 10.77 -13.53 1.70
N VAL A 126 11.61 -12.60 2.14
CA VAL A 126 12.08 -12.49 3.53
C VAL A 126 11.09 -11.72 4.42
N VAL A 127 10.55 -10.60 3.93
CA VAL A 127 9.68 -9.69 4.70
C VAL A 127 8.46 -10.38 5.34
N PRO A 128 7.75 -11.32 4.67
CA PRO A 128 6.63 -12.04 5.28
C PRO A 128 6.99 -12.74 6.59
N TRP A 129 8.17 -13.35 6.64
CA TRP A 129 8.62 -14.07 7.83
C TRP A 129 8.96 -13.12 8.97
N VAL A 130 9.60 -11.99 8.65
CA VAL A 130 9.88 -10.93 9.61
C VAL A 130 8.58 -10.37 10.17
N ASP A 131 7.57 -10.15 9.32
CA ASP A 131 6.26 -9.64 9.73
C ASP A 131 5.51 -10.63 10.63
N ILE A 132 5.43 -11.90 10.24
CA ILE A 132 4.81 -12.97 11.05
C ILE A 132 5.47 -13.05 12.43
N TRP A 133 6.81 -13.03 12.47
CA TRP A 133 7.53 -13.09 13.73
C TRP A 133 7.36 -11.82 14.57
N SER A 134 7.33 -10.65 13.93
CA SER A 134 7.15 -9.37 14.62
C SER A 134 5.75 -9.26 15.24
N VAL A 135 4.71 -9.73 14.57
CA VAL A 135 3.33 -9.74 15.08
C VAL A 135 3.16 -10.79 16.19
N ALA A 136 3.76 -11.98 16.03
CA ALA A 136 3.60 -13.07 17.00
C ALA A 136 4.45 -12.90 18.28
N PHE A 137 5.66 -12.35 18.16
CA PHE A 137 6.66 -12.35 19.24
C PHE A 137 7.43 -11.03 19.40
N GLY A 138 7.21 -10.03 18.53
CA GLY A 138 8.07 -8.86 18.40
C GLY A 138 7.47 -7.51 18.85
N PRO A 139 8.17 -6.41 18.53
CA PRO A 139 7.86 -5.04 19.00
C PRO A 139 6.48 -4.52 18.60
N THR A 140 5.84 -5.08 17.57
CA THR A 140 4.50 -4.66 17.13
C THR A 140 3.45 -4.98 18.16
N LYS A 141 3.57 -6.11 18.88
CA LYS A 141 2.70 -6.45 20.02
C LYS A 141 2.88 -5.45 21.16
N TYR A 142 4.12 -5.06 21.44
CA TYR A 142 4.44 -4.05 22.44
C TYR A 142 3.97 -2.64 22.07
N VAL A 143 4.01 -2.23 20.79
CA VAL A 143 3.51 -0.92 20.32
C VAL A 143 1.97 -0.87 20.31
N THR A 144 1.31 -1.98 19.98
CA THR A 144 -0.16 -2.08 20.07
C THR A 144 -0.65 -2.19 21.52
N GLU A 145 0.13 -2.80 22.42
CA GLU A 145 -0.25 -2.96 23.84
C GLU A 145 0.19 -1.79 24.75
N GLU A 146 1.33 -1.13 24.52
CA GLU A 146 1.86 -0.08 25.40
C GLU A 146 1.77 1.37 24.87
N LYS A 147 1.61 1.61 23.55
CA LYS A 147 1.51 2.97 22.96
C LYS A 147 0.52 3.09 21.78
N PRO A 148 -0.78 2.80 21.99
CA PRO A 148 -1.79 2.82 20.92
C PRO A 148 -1.86 4.16 20.16
N GLY A 149 -1.66 5.30 20.84
CA GLY A 149 -1.77 6.63 20.23
C GLY A 149 -0.72 6.96 19.14
N ILE A 150 0.45 6.31 19.12
CA ILE A 150 1.46 6.54 18.06
C ILE A 150 1.12 5.72 16.81
N PHE A 151 0.61 4.50 16.98
CA PHE A 151 0.22 3.65 15.85
C PHE A 151 -1.05 4.18 15.17
N GLU A 152 -2.05 4.62 15.94
CA GLU A 152 -3.23 5.34 15.42
C GLU A 152 -2.83 6.65 14.72
N GLY A 153 -1.83 7.36 15.26
CA GLY A 153 -1.32 8.60 14.69
C GLY A 153 -0.62 8.46 13.33
N ILE A 154 -0.14 7.27 12.96
CA ILE A 154 0.70 7.06 11.76
C ILE A 154 0.05 6.10 10.74
N SER A 155 -0.80 5.18 11.18
CA SER A 155 -1.52 4.24 10.31
C SER A 155 -2.57 4.91 9.41
N ILE A 156 -3.03 4.14 8.41
CA ILE A 156 -4.12 4.55 7.51
C ILE A 156 -5.44 3.97 8.02
N ALA A 157 -6.39 4.84 8.32
CA ALA A 157 -7.70 4.46 8.83
C ALA A 157 -8.62 3.97 7.70
N ILE A 158 -9.24 2.82 7.91
CA ILE A 158 -10.33 2.23 7.12
C ILE A 158 -11.63 2.56 7.83
N HIS A 159 -12.45 3.40 7.21
CA HIS A 159 -13.75 3.78 7.74
C HIS A 159 -14.84 2.80 7.29
N VAL A 160 -15.78 2.52 8.18
CA VAL A 160 -16.96 1.69 7.92
C VAL A 160 -18.23 2.50 8.21
N PRO A 161 -19.31 2.35 7.42
CA PRO A 161 -20.55 3.07 7.66
C PRO A 161 -21.14 2.79 9.05
N GLY A 162 -21.46 3.85 9.78
CA GLY A 162 -22.09 3.83 11.11
C GLY A 162 -21.18 3.37 12.26
N GLU A 163 -19.89 3.17 12.02
CA GLU A 163 -18.91 2.86 13.06
C GLU A 163 -17.98 4.05 13.33
N THR A 164 -17.65 4.27 14.61
CA THR A 164 -16.66 5.26 15.03
C THR A 164 -15.26 4.64 15.17
N ALA A 165 -15.19 3.33 15.39
CA ALA A 165 -13.93 2.59 15.36
C ALA A 165 -13.50 2.38 13.91
N THR A 166 -12.20 2.47 13.65
CA THR A 166 -11.62 2.23 12.33
C THR A 166 -10.69 1.03 12.39
N ALA A 167 -10.74 0.18 11.36
CA ALA A 167 -9.64 -0.75 11.12
C ALA A 167 -8.45 0.04 10.56
N ASN A 168 -7.22 -0.39 10.86
CA ASN A 168 -6.03 0.37 10.49
C ASN A 168 -5.09 -0.49 9.64
N ILE A 169 -4.51 0.12 8.61
CA ILE A 169 -3.46 -0.49 7.78
C ILE A 169 -2.11 0.13 8.15
N GLY A 170 -1.11 -0.72 8.31
CA GLY A 170 0.23 -0.29 8.66
C GLY A 170 0.89 0.52 7.53
N PRO A 171 1.71 1.53 7.87
CA PRO A 171 2.53 2.23 6.86
C PRO A 171 3.37 1.29 5.98
N PRO A 172 4.05 0.25 6.54
CA PRO A 172 4.82 -0.68 5.71
C PRO A 172 3.97 -1.37 4.64
N ASP A 173 2.72 -1.76 4.94
CA ASP A 173 1.86 -2.47 4.00
C ASP A 173 1.61 -1.65 2.73
N ILE A 174 1.29 -0.36 2.90
CA ILE A 174 1.06 0.56 1.78
C ILE A 174 2.35 0.82 1.00
N VAL A 175 3.48 1.00 1.69
CA VAL A 175 4.79 1.23 1.07
C VAL A 175 5.21 0.03 0.23
N PHE A 176 5.15 -1.18 0.78
CA PHE A 176 5.50 -2.42 0.06
C PHE A 176 4.51 -2.71 -1.07
N PHE A 177 3.21 -2.44 -0.88
CA PHE A 177 2.22 -2.56 -1.94
C PHE A 177 2.56 -1.65 -3.12
N ALA A 178 2.86 -0.37 -2.87
CA ALA A 178 3.23 0.58 -3.91
C ALA A 178 4.58 0.22 -4.56
N LEU A 179 5.57 -0.19 -3.77
CA LEU A 179 6.89 -0.65 -4.24
C LEU A 179 6.74 -1.82 -5.22
N PHE A 180 6.04 -2.88 -4.84
CA PHE A 180 5.88 -4.07 -5.68
C PHE A 180 5.03 -3.82 -6.92
N LEU A 181 4.03 -2.95 -6.82
CA LEU A 181 3.24 -2.55 -7.99
C LEU A 181 4.07 -1.74 -8.99
N ALA A 182 4.90 -0.81 -8.49
CA ALA A 182 5.84 -0.05 -9.32
C ALA A 182 6.92 -0.94 -9.91
N ALA A 183 7.44 -1.90 -9.14
CA ALA A 183 8.36 -2.91 -9.63
C ALA A 183 7.74 -3.73 -10.77
N ALA A 184 6.48 -4.15 -10.62
CA ALA A 184 5.78 -4.86 -11.68
C ALA A 184 5.68 -4.03 -12.96
N GLN A 185 5.52 -2.71 -12.87
CA GLN A 185 5.54 -1.84 -14.04
C GLN A 185 6.95 -1.66 -14.63
N ARG A 186 7.96 -1.46 -13.78
CA ARG A 186 9.35 -1.18 -14.19
C ARG A 186 9.99 -2.38 -14.89
N PHE A 187 9.76 -3.58 -14.36
CA PHE A 187 10.37 -4.82 -14.87
C PHE A 187 9.45 -5.61 -15.80
N GLY A 188 8.36 -5.01 -16.29
CA GLY A 188 7.48 -5.65 -17.28
C GLY A 188 6.75 -6.90 -16.77
N LEU A 189 6.39 -6.93 -15.49
CA LEU A 189 5.62 -8.00 -14.87
C LEU A 189 4.10 -7.76 -15.03
N ARG A 190 3.28 -8.63 -14.42
CA ARG A 190 1.82 -8.61 -14.58
C ARG A 190 1.15 -7.63 -13.62
N VAL A 191 1.30 -6.33 -13.89
CA VAL A 191 0.79 -5.23 -13.03
C VAL A 191 -0.64 -5.50 -12.51
N ALA A 192 -1.60 -5.81 -13.42
CA ALA A 192 -3.02 -6.04 -13.08
C ALA A 192 -3.24 -7.18 -12.12
N LEU A 193 -2.60 -8.31 -12.38
CA LEU A 193 -2.71 -9.47 -11.52
C LEU A 193 -1.99 -9.24 -10.20
N THR A 194 -0.84 -8.55 -10.19
CA THR A 194 -0.18 -8.13 -8.94
C THR A 194 -1.13 -7.31 -8.07
N TRP A 195 -1.77 -6.28 -8.61
CA TRP A 195 -2.69 -5.45 -7.82
C TRP A 195 -3.91 -6.22 -7.32
N LEU A 196 -4.53 -7.03 -8.19
CA LEU A 196 -5.68 -7.86 -7.82
C LEU A 196 -5.31 -8.89 -6.74
N SER A 197 -4.18 -9.57 -6.89
CA SER A 197 -3.71 -10.58 -5.95
C SER A 197 -3.32 -9.97 -4.60
N MET A 198 -2.54 -8.88 -4.57
CA MET A 198 -2.20 -8.20 -3.31
C MET A 198 -3.45 -7.65 -2.61
N THR A 199 -4.34 -6.98 -3.34
CA THR A 199 -5.58 -6.42 -2.78
C THR A 199 -6.49 -7.53 -2.27
N GLY A 200 -6.70 -8.59 -3.08
CA GLY A 200 -7.53 -9.72 -2.71
C GLY A 200 -7.01 -10.50 -1.51
N LEU A 201 -5.69 -10.70 -1.41
CA LEU A 201 -5.10 -11.34 -0.23
C LEU A 201 -5.20 -10.45 1.02
N LEU A 202 -5.02 -9.13 0.89
CA LEU A 202 -5.27 -8.21 2.01
C LEU A 202 -6.75 -8.23 2.45
N SER A 203 -7.69 -8.25 1.50
CA SER A 203 -9.12 -8.41 1.77
C SER A 203 -9.40 -9.71 2.52
N LEU A 204 -8.77 -10.81 2.09
CA LEU A 204 -8.89 -12.10 2.75
C LEU A 204 -8.30 -12.06 4.16
N THR A 205 -7.15 -11.42 4.37
CA THR A 205 -6.58 -11.23 5.71
C THR A 205 -7.54 -10.52 6.63
N LEU A 206 -8.21 -9.44 6.18
CA LEU A 206 -9.20 -8.73 6.99
C LEU A 206 -10.39 -9.63 7.37
N ILE A 207 -10.86 -10.45 6.42
CA ILE A 207 -11.94 -11.43 6.65
C ILE A 207 -11.48 -12.50 7.64
N LEU A 208 -10.24 -12.98 7.56
CA LEU A 208 -9.69 -13.97 8.49
C LEU A 208 -9.50 -13.40 9.90
N VAL A 209 -9.02 -12.16 10.04
CA VAL A 209 -8.94 -11.47 11.34
C VAL A 209 -10.30 -11.50 12.04
N TYR A 210 -11.35 -11.21 11.27
CA TYR A 210 -12.73 -11.23 11.75
C TYR A 210 -13.20 -12.62 12.17
N PHE A 211 -13.06 -13.64 11.31
CA PHE A 211 -13.54 -14.99 11.62
C PHE A 211 -12.74 -15.70 12.72
N LEU A 212 -11.47 -15.35 12.89
CA LEU A 212 -10.61 -15.92 13.93
C LEU A 212 -10.70 -15.13 15.25
N ASP A 213 -11.50 -14.06 15.32
CA ASP A 213 -11.62 -13.14 16.46
C ASP A 213 -10.24 -12.74 17.02
N THR A 214 -9.29 -12.45 16.13
CA THR A 214 -7.92 -12.04 16.50
C THR A 214 -7.79 -10.52 16.49
N SER A 215 -6.88 -9.96 17.31
CA SER A 215 -6.61 -8.53 17.34
C SER A 215 -5.90 -7.99 16.10
N GLY A 216 -5.36 -8.88 15.26
CA GLY A 216 -4.70 -8.55 14.00
C GLY A 216 -3.94 -9.75 13.43
N LEU A 217 -3.72 -9.72 12.11
CA LEU A 217 -2.87 -10.69 11.42
C LEU A 217 -1.78 -9.95 10.65
N PRO A 218 -0.61 -10.58 10.45
CA PRO A 218 0.45 -10.01 9.62
C PRO A 218 -0.06 -9.78 8.19
N ALA A 219 -0.04 -8.53 7.75
CA ALA A 219 -0.59 -8.11 6.46
C ALA A 219 0.46 -8.14 5.34
N LEU A 220 1.76 -8.01 5.67
CA LEU A 220 2.83 -8.06 4.68
C LEU A 220 2.94 -9.42 3.95
N PRO A 221 2.66 -10.58 4.56
CA PRO A 221 2.53 -11.83 3.84
C PRO A 221 1.55 -11.77 2.67
N ALA A 222 0.39 -11.13 2.86
CA ALA A 222 -0.61 -10.99 1.80
C ALA A 222 -0.08 -10.13 0.64
N VAL A 223 0.59 -9.02 0.95
CA VAL A 223 1.21 -8.14 -0.06
C VAL A 223 2.33 -8.86 -0.81
N CYS A 224 3.24 -9.53 -0.11
CA CYS A 224 4.38 -10.19 -0.71
C CYS A 224 3.98 -11.41 -1.56
N PHE A 225 3.11 -12.28 -1.04
CA PHE A 225 2.60 -13.41 -1.83
C PHE A 225 1.72 -12.93 -2.99
N GLY A 226 0.96 -11.85 -2.80
CA GLY A 226 0.20 -11.21 -3.87
C GLY A 226 1.08 -10.65 -4.99
N PHE A 227 2.33 -10.31 -4.71
CA PHE A 227 3.32 -9.96 -5.73
C PHE A 227 4.00 -11.19 -6.34
N LEU A 228 4.45 -12.14 -5.52
CA LEU A 228 5.22 -13.29 -5.97
C LEU A 228 4.39 -14.27 -6.82
N LEU A 229 3.18 -14.61 -6.38
CA LEU A 229 2.34 -15.63 -7.03
C LEU A 229 2.00 -15.32 -8.49
N PRO A 230 1.45 -14.15 -8.85
CA PRO A 230 1.11 -13.86 -10.24
C PRO A 230 2.33 -13.61 -11.14
N ASN A 231 3.54 -13.50 -10.58
CA ASN A 231 4.76 -13.17 -11.32
C ASN A 231 5.85 -14.26 -11.22
N PHE A 232 5.56 -15.40 -10.59
CA PHE A 232 6.55 -16.42 -10.27
C PHE A 232 7.34 -16.91 -11.48
N ASP A 233 6.66 -17.20 -12.58
CA ASP A 233 7.28 -17.65 -13.84
C ASP A 233 8.17 -16.58 -14.48
N LEU A 234 7.79 -15.30 -14.39
CA LEU A 234 8.59 -14.19 -14.92
C LEU A 234 9.83 -13.94 -14.05
N LEU A 235 9.66 -13.95 -12.73
CA LEU A 235 10.76 -13.85 -11.77
C LEU A 235 11.76 -15.00 -11.96
N TRP A 236 11.26 -16.22 -12.15
CA TRP A 236 12.09 -17.40 -12.39
C TRP A 236 12.86 -17.32 -13.72
N ARG A 237 12.21 -16.81 -14.78
CA ARG A 237 12.87 -16.60 -16.07
C ARG A 237 14.02 -15.60 -15.96
N GLU A 238 13.80 -14.48 -15.28
CA GLU A 238 14.81 -13.45 -15.08
C GLU A 238 16.00 -13.95 -14.24
N ALA A 239 15.73 -14.67 -13.15
CA ALA A 239 16.76 -15.25 -12.30
C ALA A 239 17.66 -16.24 -13.06
N ARG A 240 17.07 -17.08 -13.93
CA ARG A 240 17.85 -17.99 -14.78
C ARG A 240 18.69 -17.26 -15.81
N ALA A 241 18.17 -16.19 -16.42
CA ALA A 241 18.92 -15.39 -17.37
C ALA A 241 20.13 -14.71 -16.70
N ALA A 242 19.94 -14.12 -15.51
CA ALA A 242 21.00 -13.50 -14.74
C ALA A 242 22.09 -14.51 -14.33
N TYR A 243 21.70 -15.72 -13.92
CA TYR A 243 22.66 -16.79 -13.59
C TYR A 243 23.48 -17.24 -14.81
N ALA A 244 22.82 -17.42 -15.96
CA ALA A 244 23.49 -17.81 -17.20
C ALA A 244 24.50 -16.76 -17.68
N ALA A 245 24.18 -15.47 -17.57
CA ALA A 245 25.07 -14.38 -17.93
C ALA A 245 26.34 -14.35 -17.06
N ARG A 246 26.21 -14.52 -15.74
CA ARG A 246 27.36 -14.58 -14.82
C ARG A 246 28.26 -15.79 -15.07
N GLY A 247 27.69 -16.91 -15.52
CA GLY A 247 28.46 -18.10 -15.90
C GLY A 247 29.32 -17.92 -17.15
N GLN A 248 28.97 -16.98 -18.04
CA GLN A 248 29.75 -16.67 -19.24
C GLN A 248 30.87 -15.67 -19.00
N GLU A 249 30.76 -14.81 -17.98
CA GLU A 249 31.81 -13.86 -17.60
C GLU A 249 32.93 -14.51 -16.76
N ALA A 250 32.67 -15.69 -16.20
CA ALA A 250 33.60 -16.41 -15.32
C ALA A 250 34.41 -17.53 -16.02
N GLY A 251 34.20 -17.77 -17.33
CA GLY A 251 34.89 -18.77 -18.13
C GLY A 251 35.67 -18.15 -19.28
#